data_AF-A0A161MCD2-F1
#
_entry.id   AF-A0A161MCD2-F1
#
_cell.length_a   1.000
_cell.length_b   1.000
_cell.length_c   1.000
_cell.angle_alpha   90.00
_cell.angle_beta   90.00
_cell.angle_gamma   90.00
#
_symmetry.space_group_name_H-M   'P 1'
#
loop_
_entity.id
_entity.type
_entity.pdbx_description
1 polymer ?
#
loop_
_entity_poly.entity_id
_entity_poly.type
_entity_poly.pdbx_seq_one_letter_code
_entity_poly.pdbx_strand_id
1 'polypeptide(L)'
;CLLAKLFLDHKTLYYDTDPFLFYVMTDLDERGFHIVGYFSKEKESTEDYNVACILTMPPYQRKGYGKLLIEFSYELSKFEGKTGSPEKPLSDLGLLSYRSYWAQTILDILIHLKPTVENERPQITIMDICEMTSIKKEDVISTLQNLNLINY
;
A
#
# COMPACT_ATOMS: atom_id res chain seq x y z
N CYS A 1 18.45 -2.42 7.22
CA CYS A 1 18.41 -3.45 6.15
C CYS A 1 18.74 -4.88 6.62
N LEU A 2 19.88 -5.12 7.30
CA LEU A 2 20.27 -6.48 7.72
C LEU A 2 19.21 -7.19 8.59
N LEU A 3 18.64 -6.50 9.58
CA LEU A 3 17.54 -7.04 10.41
C LEU A 3 16.35 -7.51 9.57
N ALA A 4 15.96 -6.73 8.55
CA ALA A 4 14.84 -7.06 7.69
C ALA A 4 15.12 -8.28 6.80
N LYS A 5 16.38 -8.48 6.38
CA LYS A 5 16.80 -9.62 5.55
C LYS A 5 16.55 -10.97 6.23
N LEU A 6 16.51 -11.00 7.57
CA LEU A 6 16.16 -12.20 8.34
C LEU A 6 14.71 -12.65 8.14
N PHE A 7 13.84 -11.75 7.65
CA PHE A 7 12.40 -12.00 7.50
C PHE A 7 11.89 -11.73 6.07
N LEU A 8 12.76 -11.29 5.16
CA LEU A 8 12.45 -10.99 3.76
C LEU A 8 13.40 -11.78 2.85
N ASP A 9 12.88 -12.82 2.23
CA ASP A 9 13.66 -13.71 1.37
C ASP A 9 14.19 -12.99 0.12
N HIS A 10 13.33 -12.15 -0.49
CA HIS A 10 13.63 -11.44 -1.73
C HIS A 10 14.38 -10.12 -1.58
N LYS A 11 14.84 -9.75 -0.37
CA LYS A 11 15.60 -8.51 -0.19
C LYS A 11 17.04 -8.68 -0.71
N THR A 12 17.34 -8.07 -1.85
CA THR A 12 18.62 -8.18 -2.56
C THR A 12 19.62 -7.07 -2.21
N LEU A 13 19.13 -5.84 -2.03
CA LEU A 13 19.95 -4.67 -1.67
C LEU A 13 19.92 -4.43 -0.16
N TYR A 14 21.08 -4.65 0.48
CA TYR A 14 21.26 -4.47 1.93
C TYR A 14 22.54 -3.73 2.35
N TYR A 15 23.48 -3.49 1.43
CA TYR A 15 24.70 -2.70 1.67
C TYR A 15 24.63 -1.29 1.08
N ASP A 16 24.09 -1.15 -0.13
CA ASP A 16 23.85 0.17 -0.72
C ASP A 16 22.44 0.64 -0.36
N THR A 17 22.36 1.61 0.55
CA THR A 17 21.09 2.18 1.04
C THR A 17 20.87 3.62 0.57
N ASP A 18 21.84 4.22 -0.09
CA ASP A 18 21.80 5.63 -0.50
C ASP A 18 20.64 5.98 -1.44
N PRO A 19 20.19 5.08 -2.35
CA PRO A 19 19.03 5.33 -3.21
C PRO A 19 17.68 5.31 -2.48
N PHE A 20 17.63 4.91 -1.20
CA PHE A 20 16.38 4.63 -0.51
C PHE A 20 16.06 5.65 0.59
N LEU A 21 14.77 5.94 0.73
CA LEU A 21 14.15 6.50 1.91
C LEU A 21 13.61 5.36 2.77
N PHE A 22 13.62 5.57 4.09
CA PHE A 22 13.09 4.60 5.06
C PHE A 22 12.04 5.27 5.95
N TYR A 23 10.83 4.74 5.92
CA TYR A 23 9.72 5.18 6.75
C TYR A 23 9.53 4.17 7.88
N VAL A 24 9.97 4.54 9.08
CA VAL A 24 10.01 3.65 10.25
C VAL A 24 8.85 3.99 11.18
N MET A 25 7.98 3.01 11.43
CA MET A 25 6.86 3.15 12.34
C MET A 25 7.26 2.64 13.73
N THR A 26 6.82 3.39 14.74
CA THR A 26 7.09 3.07 16.14
C THR A 26 5.80 3.04 16.95
N ASP A 27 5.78 2.21 17.98
CA ASP A 27 4.77 2.19 19.03
C ASP A 27 5.37 2.84 20.28
N LEU A 28 4.62 3.71 20.95
CA LEU A 28 5.11 4.54 22.06
C LEU A 28 4.56 4.01 23.37
N ASP A 29 5.44 3.61 24.28
CA ASP A 29 5.11 3.27 25.67
C ASP A 29 5.90 4.13 26.67
N GLU A 30 5.75 3.88 27.98
CA GLU A 30 6.45 4.59 29.06
C GLU A 30 7.99 4.52 28.96
N ARG A 31 8.53 3.57 28.20
CA ARG A 31 9.96 3.33 27.98
C ARG A 31 10.47 3.93 26.67
N GLY A 32 9.59 4.49 25.83
CA GLY A 32 9.92 5.20 24.60
C GLY A 32 9.38 4.55 23.32
N PHE A 33 10.07 4.81 22.21
CA PHE A 33 9.64 4.40 20.87
C PHE A 33 10.19 3.02 20.49
N HIS A 34 9.29 2.08 20.19
CA HIS A 34 9.61 0.72 19.80
C HIS A 34 9.34 0.50 18.33
N ILE A 35 10.35 0.08 17.56
CA ILE A 35 10.16 -0.19 16.13
C ILE A 35 9.20 -1.36 15.94
N VAL A 36 8.07 -1.11 15.28
CA VAL A 36 7.06 -2.13 14.96
C VAL A 36 7.11 -2.58 13.50
N GLY A 37 7.65 -1.73 12.62
CA GLY A 37 7.79 -2.05 11.21
C GLY A 37 8.32 -0.87 10.41
N TYR A 38 8.54 -1.09 9.13
CA TYR A 38 8.98 -0.04 8.22
C TYR A 38 8.59 -0.39 6.77
N PHE A 39 8.67 0.60 5.90
CA PHE A 39 8.90 0.36 4.48
C PHE A 39 10.04 1.22 3.94
N SER A 40 10.68 0.74 2.87
CA SER A 40 11.62 1.53 2.08
C SER A 40 11.00 1.95 0.76
N LYS A 41 11.41 3.11 0.25
CA LYS A 41 10.98 3.69 -1.01
C LYS A 41 12.20 4.22 -1.76
N GLU A 42 12.32 3.94 -3.05
CA GLU A 42 13.38 4.55 -3.86
C GLU A 42 13.14 6.06 -3.97
N LYS A 43 14.21 6.85 -3.88
CA LYS A 43 14.14 8.31 -4.10
C LYS A 43 13.67 8.63 -5.51
N GLU A 44 14.13 7.84 -6.47
CA GLU A 44 13.76 7.89 -7.88
C GLU A 44 13.43 6.46 -8.34
N SER A 45 12.17 6.19 -8.62
CA SER A 45 11.72 4.88 -9.12
C SER A 45 11.23 5.01 -10.55
N THR A 46 11.80 4.26 -11.48
CA THR A 46 11.41 4.28 -12.90
C THR A 46 10.03 3.68 -13.14
N GLU A 47 9.64 2.74 -12.29
CA GLU A 47 8.37 2.02 -12.35
C GLU A 47 7.31 2.62 -11.42
N ASP A 48 7.53 3.83 -10.88
CA ASP A 48 6.65 4.49 -9.90
C ASP A 48 6.25 3.57 -8.74
N TYR A 49 7.21 2.80 -8.21
CA TYR A 49 6.97 2.03 -6.99
C TYR A 49 6.98 2.96 -5.78
N ASN A 50 5.90 2.93 -5.00
CA ASN A 50 5.83 3.70 -3.75
C ASN A 50 6.38 2.93 -2.55
N VAL A 51 6.61 1.62 -2.71
CA VAL A 51 7.20 0.72 -1.72
C VAL A 51 8.13 -0.26 -2.42
N ALA A 52 9.40 -0.30 -1.99
CA ALA A 52 10.39 -1.29 -2.42
C ALA A 52 10.40 -2.52 -1.49
N CYS A 53 10.42 -2.30 -0.17
CA CYS A 53 10.28 -3.37 0.82
C CYS A 53 9.37 -2.91 1.93
N ILE A 54 8.55 -3.80 2.48
CA ILE A 54 7.70 -3.54 3.65
C ILE A 54 7.80 -4.70 4.63
N LEU A 55 7.90 -4.37 5.92
CA LEU A 55 8.00 -5.37 6.98
C LEU A 55 7.28 -4.88 8.22
N THR A 56 6.41 -5.73 8.77
CA THR A 56 6.01 -5.67 10.17
C THR A 56 6.85 -6.66 10.96
N MET A 57 7.48 -6.19 12.03
CA MET A 57 8.34 -7.01 12.89
C MET A 57 7.54 -8.19 13.45
N PRO A 58 8.11 -9.42 13.53
CA PRO A 58 7.36 -10.62 13.92
C PRO A 58 6.50 -10.50 15.19
N PRO A 59 6.96 -9.86 16.30
CA PRO A 59 6.16 -9.70 17.52
C PRO A 59 4.93 -8.78 17.37
N TYR A 60 4.86 -8.04 16.28
CA TYR A 60 3.85 -7.02 15.99
C TYR A 60 2.96 -7.40 14.79
N GLN A 61 3.16 -8.57 14.18
CA GLN A 61 2.32 -9.05 13.09
C GLN A 61 0.88 -9.30 13.55
N ARG A 62 -0.06 -9.21 12.60
CA ARG A 62 -1.51 -9.42 12.82
C ARG A 62 -2.17 -8.48 13.84
N LYS A 63 -1.54 -7.34 14.17
CA LYS A 63 -2.09 -6.27 15.01
C LYS A 63 -2.59 -5.04 14.23
N GLY A 64 -2.68 -5.13 12.91
CA GLY A 64 -3.09 -4.02 12.03
C GLY A 64 -1.95 -3.12 11.52
N TYR A 65 -0.75 -3.19 12.12
CA TYR A 65 0.41 -2.38 11.74
C TYR A 65 0.81 -2.51 10.25
N GLY A 66 0.74 -3.70 9.67
CA GLY A 66 1.04 -3.88 8.25
C GLY A 66 0.09 -3.09 7.34
N LYS A 67 -1.20 -3.03 7.70
CA LYS A 67 -2.18 -2.23 6.97
C LYS A 67 -1.89 -0.73 7.12
N LEU A 68 -1.53 -0.27 8.32
CA LEU A 68 -1.20 1.13 8.57
C LEU A 68 0.05 1.58 7.78
N LEU A 69 1.06 0.71 7.65
CA LEU A 69 2.23 0.99 6.80
C LEU A 69 1.86 1.11 5.32
N ILE A 70 0.95 0.26 4.82
CA ILE A 70 0.44 0.33 3.44
C ILE A 70 -0.36 1.62 3.24
N GLU A 71 -1.25 1.95 4.17
CA GLU A 71 -2.05 3.17 4.13
C GLU A 71 -1.15 4.40 4.09
N PHE A 72 -0.15 4.46 4.96
CA PHE A 72 0.81 5.56 4.98
C PHE A 72 1.62 5.68 3.68
N SER A 73 1.99 4.56 3.04
CA SER A 73 2.70 4.63 1.75
C SER A 73 1.84 5.23 0.63
N TYR A 74 0.52 5.00 0.65
CA TYR A 74 -0.41 5.63 -0.27
C TYR A 74 -0.71 7.09 0.08
N GLU A 75 -0.76 7.47 1.36
CA GLU A 75 -0.87 8.88 1.76
C GLU A 75 0.32 9.71 1.26
N LEU A 76 1.54 9.15 1.26
CA LEU A 76 2.69 9.79 0.63
C LEU A 76 2.50 9.95 -0.89
N SER A 77 1.99 8.92 -1.57
CA SER A 77 1.70 9.00 -3.02
C SER A 77 0.65 10.07 -3.33
N LYS A 78 -0.40 10.20 -2.50
CA LYS A 78 -1.41 11.27 -2.63
C LYS A 78 -0.78 12.65 -2.45
N PHE A 79 0.05 12.80 -1.42
CA PHE A 79 0.77 14.06 -1.16
C PHE A 79 1.69 14.45 -2.33
N GLU A 80 2.31 13.47 -2.99
CA GLU A 80 3.16 13.67 -4.18
C GLU A 80 2.36 13.89 -5.48
N GLY A 81 1.03 13.71 -5.46
CA GLY A 81 0.20 13.78 -6.66
C GLY A 81 0.47 12.66 -7.66
N LYS A 82 0.88 11.48 -7.18
CA LYS A 82 1.24 10.32 -8.01
C LYS A 82 0.42 9.10 -7.64
N THR A 83 0.33 8.15 -8.57
CA THR A 83 -0.13 6.79 -8.27
C THR A 83 1.05 5.87 -7.96
N GLY A 84 0.85 4.88 -7.11
CA GLY A 84 1.89 3.94 -6.69
C GLY A 84 1.41 2.50 -6.62
N SER A 85 2.36 1.58 -6.68
CA SER A 85 2.19 0.14 -6.45
C SER A 85 3.42 -0.36 -5.70
N PRO A 86 3.33 -1.45 -4.92
CA PRO A 86 4.53 -2.09 -4.38
C PRO A 86 5.38 -2.74 -5.46
N GLU A 87 6.69 -2.79 -5.23
CA GLU A 87 7.64 -3.55 -6.02
C GLU A 87 7.28 -5.04 -6.04
N LYS A 88 7.46 -5.68 -7.20
CA LYS A 88 7.16 -7.09 -7.44
C LYS A 88 8.46 -7.91 -7.52
N PRO A 89 8.48 -9.17 -7.04
CA PRO A 89 7.37 -9.91 -6.45
C PRO A 89 7.12 -9.57 -4.97
N LEU A 90 5.84 -9.56 -4.59
CA LEU A 90 5.43 -9.50 -3.19
C LEU A 90 5.60 -10.87 -2.52
N SER A 91 5.86 -10.88 -1.20
CA SER A 91 5.69 -12.09 -0.39
C SER A 91 4.22 -12.48 -0.28
N ASP A 92 3.90 -13.75 0.00
CA ASP A 92 2.52 -14.22 0.16
C ASP A 92 1.72 -13.39 1.17
N LEU A 93 2.33 -13.09 2.32
CA LEU A 93 1.73 -12.25 3.35
C LEU A 93 1.55 -10.80 2.89
N GLY A 94 2.52 -10.29 2.12
CA GLY A 94 2.44 -8.97 1.50
C GLY A 94 1.27 -8.88 0.52
N LEU A 95 1.17 -9.85 -0.40
CA LEU A 95 0.10 -9.91 -1.40
C LEU A 95 -1.28 -9.97 -0.75
N LEU A 96 -1.48 -10.79 0.27
CA LEU A 96 -2.74 -10.86 1.02
C LEU A 96 -3.07 -9.52 1.69
N SER A 97 -2.07 -8.86 2.29
CA SER A 97 -2.25 -7.57 2.96
C SER A 97 -2.64 -6.46 1.98
N TYR A 98 -1.96 -6.37 0.83
CA TYR A 98 -2.28 -5.40 -0.22
C TYR A 98 -3.66 -5.65 -0.83
N ARG A 99 -4.01 -6.90 -1.16
CA ARG A 99 -5.36 -7.23 -1.66
C ARG A 99 -6.45 -6.83 -0.67
N SER A 100 -6.25 -7.10 0.63
CA SER A 100 -7.21 -6.70 1.66
C SER A 100 -7.32 -5.17 1.77
N TYR A 101 -6.20 -4.44 1.69
CA TYR A 101 -6.20 -2.99 1.74
C TYR A 101 -6.90 -2.37 0.52
N TRP A 102 -6.56 -2.81 -0.70
CA TRP A 102 -7.16 -2.31 -1.93
C TRP A 102 -8.66 -2.60 -1.99
N ALA A 103 -9.08 -3.82 -1.66
CA ALA A 103 -10.50 -4.17 -1.62
C ALA A 103 -11.25 -3.27 -0.64
N GLN A 104 -10.75 -3.09 0.58
CA GLN A 104 -11.39 -2.24 1.57
C GLN A 104 -11.47 -0.78 1.10
N THR A 105 -10.38 -0.23 0.57
CA THR A 105 -10.31 1.18 0.14
C THR A 105 -11.26 1.44 -1.02
N ILE A 106 -11.30 0.55 -2.01
CA ILE A 106 -12.17 0.68 -3.18
C ILE A 106 -13.64 0.50 -2.77
N LEU A 107 -13.96 -0.51 -1.96
CA LEU A 107 -15.33 -0.73 -1.50
C LEU A 107 -15.87 0.43 -0.67
N ASP A 108 -15.02 1.04 0.17
CA ASP A 108 -15.42 2.20 0.97
C ASP A 108 -15.84 3.39 0.08
N ILE A 109 -15.12 3.63 -1.02
CA ILE A 109 -15.51 4.60 -2.04
C ILE A 109 -16.86 4.21 -2.64
N LEU A 110 -17.00 2.98 -3.13
CA LEU A 110 -18.22 2.53 -3.82
C LEU A 110 -19.48 2.60 -2.95
N ILE A 111 -19.36 2.29 -1.65
CA ILE A 111 -20.48 2.33 -0.69
C ILE A 111 -20.93 3.77 -0.42
N HIS A 112 -20.00 4.73 -0.41
CA HIS A 112 -20.28 6.13 -0.10
C HIS A 112 -20.53 6.99 -1.35
N LEU A 113 -20.54 6.39 -2.55
CA LEU A 113 -20.83 7.08 -3.80
C LEU A 113 -22.26 7.66 -3.80
N LYS A 114 -22.36 8.95 -4.11
CA LYS A 114 -23.63 9.64 -4.29
C LYS A 114 -23.94 9.84 -5.77
N PRO A 115 -25.22 9.81 -6.18
CA PRO A 115 -25.61 10.22 -7.52
C PRO A 115 -25.23 11.67 -7.77
N THR A 116 -24.72 11.98 -8.95
CA THR A 116 -24.51 13.35 -9.43
C THR A 116 -25.83 14.04 -9.79
N VAL A 117 -26.83 13.25 -10.21
CA VAL A 117 -28.18 13.71 -10.58
C VAL A 117 -29.20 12.99 -9.71
N GLU A 118 -30.20 13.73 -9.21
CA GLU A 118 -31.32 13.13 -8.48
C GLU A 118 -32.03 12.08 -9.36
N ASN A 119 -32.26 10.88 -8.80
CA ASN A 119 -32.82 9.69 -9.46
C ASN A 119 -31.91 8.92 -10.42
N GLU A 120 -30.62 9.22 -10.52
CA GLU A 120 -29.67 8.37 -11.25
C GLU A 120 -28.90 7.41 -10.34
N ARG A 121 -28.36 6.34 -10.94
CA ARG A 121 -27.44 5.44 -10.23
C ARG A 121 -26.08 6.12 -10.11
N PRO A 122 -25.39 6.03 -8.96
CA PRO A 122 -24.02 6.53 -8.85
C PRO A 122 -23.11 5.88 -9.90
N GLN A 123 -22.27 6.69 -10.53
CA GLN A 123 -21.27 6.25 -11.49
C GLN A 123 -19.90 6.76 -11.07
N ILE A 124 -18.87 5.95 -11.30
CA ILE A 124 -17.47 6.30 -11.06
C ILE A 124 -16.62 5.63 -12.15
N THR A 125 -15.58 6.32 -12.62
CA THR A 125 -14.62 5.73 -13.55
C THR A 125 -13.46 5.09 -12.79
N ILE A 126 -12.72 4.19 -13.46
CA ILE A 126 -11.49 3.62 -12.89
C ILE A 126 -10.47 4.72 -12.58
N MET A 127 -10.41 5.77 -13.40
CA MET A 127 -9.48 6.88 -13.21
C MET A 127 -9.82 7.69 -11.96
N ASP A 128 -11.10 7.94 -11.68
CA ASP A 128 -11.52 8.63 -10.46
C ASP A 128 -11.08 7.85 -9.21
N ILE A 129 -11.21 6.52 -9.22
CA ILE A 129 -10.72 5.67 -8.13
C ILE A 129 -9.19 5.80 -7.98
N CYS A 130 -8.44 5.80 -9.08
CA CYS A 130 -6.99 5.97 -9.05
C CYS A 130 -6.59 7.33 -8.46
N GLU A 131 -7.27 8.40 -8.84
CA GLU A 131 -7.02 9.76 -8.34
C GLU A 131 -7.35 9.90 -6.85
N MET A 132 -8.45 9.30 -6.38
CA MET A 132 -8.85 9.35 -4.97
C MET A 132 -7.95 8.51 -4.06
N THR A 133 -7.37 7.43 -4.57
CA THR A 133 -6.67 6.43 -3.75
C THR A 133 -5.15 6.42 -3.94
N SER A 134 -4.64 7.03 -5.02
CA SER A 134 -3.28 6.85 -5.53
C SER A 134 -2.91 5.40 -5.86
N ILE A 135 -3.87 4.48 -5.97
CA ILE A 135 -3.60 3.10 -6.40
C ILE A 135 -3.43 3.09 -7.93
N LYS A 136 -2.41 2.38 -8.43
CA LYS A 136 -2.23 2.20 -9.88
C LYS A 136 -3.45 1.54 -10.52
N LYS A 137 -3.75 1.96 -11.75
CA LYS A 137 -4.89 1.47 -12.55
C LYS A 137 -4.97 -0.05 -12.63
N GLU A 138 -3.83 -0.71 -12.82
CA GLU A 138 -3.75 -2.18 -12.91
C GLU A 138 -4.23 -2.86 -11.63
N ASP A 139 -3.86 -2.32 -10.47
CA ASP A 139 -4.24 -2.87 -9.16
C ASP A 139 -5.72 -2.60 -8.86
N VAL A 140 -6.27 -1.46 -9.28
CA VAL A 140 -7.72 -1.18 -9.22
C VAL A 140 -8.50 -2.17 -10.07
N ILE A 141 -8.12 -2.36 -11.35
CA ILE A 141 -8.79 -3.30 -12.26
C ILE A 141 -8.72 -4.72 -11.70
N SER A 142 -7.53 -5.17 -11.30
CA SER A 142 -7.32 -6.49 -10.72
C SER A 142 -8.19 -6.69 -9.47
N THR A 143 -8.29 -5.68 -8.61
CA THR A 143 -9.12 -5.76 -7.40
C THR A 143 -10.61 -5.88 -7.75
N LEU A 144 -11.12 -5.06 -8.66
CA LEU A 144 -12.52 -5.12 -9.09
C LEU A 144 -12.87 -6.44 -9.78
N GLN A 145 -11.97 -6.99 -10.60
CA GLN A 145 -12.12 -8.32 -11.20
C GLN A 145 -12.18 -9.42 -10.13
N ASN A 146 -11.27 -9.40 -9.16
CA ASN A 146 -11.25 -10.38 -8.06
C ASN A 146 -12.51 -10.32 -7.18
N LEU A 147 -13.15 -9.14 -7.09
CA LEU A 147 -14.41 -8.95 -6.37
C LEU A 147 -15.66 -9.22 -7.24
N ASN A 148 -15.50 -9.57 -8.52
CA ASN A 148 -16.58 -9.76 -9.50
C ASN A 148 -17.47 -8.50 -9.65
N LEU A 149 -16.88 -7.31 -9.54
CA LEU A 149 -17.58 -6.03 -9.65
C LEU A 149 -17.50 -5.40 -11.06
N ILE A 150 -16.66 -5.96 -11.92
CA ILE A 150 -16.58 -5.58 -13.34
C ILE A 150 -16.61 -6.85 -14.20
N ASN A 151 -17.37 -6.78 -15.29
CA ASN A 151 -17.43 -7.80 -16.32
C ASN A 151 -16.98 -7.18 -17.64
N TYR A 152 -16.39 -8.01 -18.50
CA TYR A 152 -16.04 -7.65 -19.87
C TYR A 152 -17.18 -7.98 -20.82
#